data_AF-A0AAU6ZLW0-F1
#
_entry.id   AF-A0AAU6ZLW0-F1
#
_cell.length_a   1.000
_cell.length_b   1.000
_cell.length_c   1.000
_cell.angle_alpha   90.00
_cell.angle_beta   90.00
_cell.angle_gamma   90.00
#
_symmetry.space_group_name_H-M   'P 1'
#
loop_
_entity.id
_entity.type
_entity.pdbx_description
1 polymer ?
#
loop_
_entity_poly.entity_id
_entity_poly.type
_entity_poly.pdbx_seq_one_letter_code
_entity_poly.pdbx_strand_id
1 'polypeptide(L)'
;MRTDAWGIAIPGLTRDKAIEVREKLLPESRYGVVLFDPKKFIIDAFDRSTVEVMIKCMQAGLAAGTLGPEESSGVQSLLEDYQDWLEHADPQSE
;
A
#
# COMPACT_ATOMS: atom_id res chain seq x y z
N MET A 1 -4.13 -21.16 -1.19
CA MET A 1 -5.05 -20.93 -0.06
C MET A 1 -5.36 -19.44 -0.08
N ARG A 2 -6.60 -19.05 -0.42
CA ARG A 2 -6.99 -17.64 -0.52
C ARG A 2 -7.28 -17.16 0.90
N THR A 3 -6.38 -16.38 1.47
CA THR A 3 -6.64 -15.66 2.72
C THR A 3 -7.38 -14.39 2.35
N ASP A 4 -8.68 -14.37 2.60
CA ASP A 4 -9.50 -13.17 2.38
C ASP A 4 -9.04 -12.09 3.36
N ALA A 5 -8.26 -11.13 2.86
CA ALA A 5 -7.81 -9.96 3.60
C ALA A 5 -8.63 -8.75 3.14
N TRP A 6 -9.15 -7.99 4.09
CA TRP A 6 -9.84 -6.73 3.86
C TRP A 6 -9.17 -5.64 4.70
N GLY A 7 -9.02 -4.45 4.12
CA GLY A 7 -8.41 -3.29 4.76
C GLY A 7 -9.42 -2.15 4.90
N ILE A 8 -9.28 -1.35 5.96
CA ILE A 8 -10.03 -0.10 6.16
C ILE A 8 -9.03 1.02 6.38
N ALA A 9 -9.16 2.09 5.59
CA ALA A 9 -8.46 3.34 5.85
C ALA A 9 -9.20 4.13 6.94
N ILE A 10 -8.50 4.48 8.04
CA ILE A 10 -9.06 5.27 9.15
C ILE A 10 -8.34 6.63 9.17
N PRO A 11 -8.99 7.72 8.72
CA PRO A 11 -8.39 9.05 8.73
C PRO A 11 -7.97 9.48 10.15
N GLY A 12 -6.74 10.00 10.28
CA GLY A 12 -6.20 10.45 11.57
C GLY A 12 -5.83 9.32 12.54
N LEU A 13 -5.79 8.07 12.08
CA LEU A 13 -5.24 6.98 12.87
C LEU A 13 -3.73 7.16 13.02
N THR A 14 -3.30 7.50 14.24
CA THR A 14 -1.88 7.56 14.58
C THR A 14 -1.33 6.16 14.82
N ARG A 15 -0.01 6.00 14.69
CA ARG A 15 0.68 4.73 14.97
C ARG A 15 0.37 4.21 16.37
N ASP A 16 0.38 5.09 17.38
CA ASP A 16 0.11 4.71 18.78
C ASP A 16 -1.32 4.22 18.96
N LYS A 17 -2.30 4.86 18.29
CA LYS A 17 -3.69 4.37 18.29
C LYS A 17 -3.84 3.05 17.54
N ALA A 18 -3.11 2.84 16.45
CA ALA A 18 -3.12 1.56 15.75
C ALA A 18 -2.60 0.43 16.66
N ILE A 19 -1.51 0.68 17.40
CA ILE A 19 -0.98 -0.24 18.41
C ILE A 19 -2.03 -0.53 19.49
N GLU A 20 -2.63 0.51 20.07
CA GLU A 20 -3.67 0.36 21.10
C GLU A 20 -4.85 -0.50 20.61
N VAL A 21 -5.33 -0.27 19.39
CA VAL A 21 -6.40 -1.05 18.77
C VAL A 21 -5.99 -2.50 18.59
N ARG A 22 -4.77 -2.78 18.11
CA ARG A 22 -4.26 -4.14 17.98
C ARG A 22 -4.23 -4.86 19.33
N GLU A 23 -3.70 -4.23 20.37
CA GLU A 23 -3.61 -4.85 21.70
C GLU A 23 -5.00 -5.17 22.29
N LYS A 24 -6.01 -4.35 21.98
CA LYS A 24 -7.40 -4.62 22.37
C LYS A 24 -8.05 -5.76 21.58
N LEU A 25 -7.69 -5.93 20.31
CA LEU A 25 -8.27 -6.96 19.44
C LEU A 25 -7.59 -8.32 19.58
N LEU A 26 -6.30 -8.37 19.92
CA LEU A 26 -5.52 -9.61 20.02
C LEU A 26 -6.15 -10.67 20.95
N PRO A 27 -6.65 -10.35 22.17
CA PRO A 27 -7.22 -11.34 23.06
C PRO A 27 -8.52 -11.96 22.55
N GLU A 28 -9.30 -11.22 21.74
CA GLU A 28 -10.60 -11.67 21.25
C GLU A 28 -10.56 -12.23 19.82
N SER A 29 -9.44 -12.02 19.12
CA SER A 29 -9.33 -12.41 17.72
C SER A 29 -8.93 -13.86 17.57
N ARG A 30 -9.73 -14.62 16.80
CA ARG A 30 -9.38 -15.97 16.33
C ARG A 30 -8.25 -15.95 15.28
N TYR A 31 -7.92 -14.79 14.74
CA TYR A 31 -6.90 -14.57 13.70
C TYR A 31 -5.79 -13.64 14.21
N GLY A 32 -4.62 -13.67 13.58
CA GLY A 32 -3.55 -12.72 13.88
C GLY A 32 -3.95 -11.29 13.51
N VAL A 33 -3.76 -10.34 14.44
CA VAL A 33 -3.91 -8.90 14.16
C VAL A 33 -2.53 -8.33 13.88
N VAL A 34 -2.32 -7.84 12.66
CA VAL A 34 -1.03 -7.30 12.20
C VAL A 34 -1.20 -5.80 11.92
N LEU A 35 -0.27 -4.99 12.41
CA LEU A 35 -0.19 -3.60 11.99
C LEU A 35 0.55 -3.55 10.65
N PHE A 36 -0.12 -3.01 9.66
CA PHE A 36 0.44 -2.80 8.34
C PHE A 36 0.75 -1.33 8.17
N ASP A 37 2.02 -1.00 7.91
CA ASP A 37 2.44 0.33 7.49
C ASP A 37 2.53 0.31 5.97
N PRO A 38 1.60 0.97 5.25
CA PRO A 38 1.60 0.97 3.78
C PRO A 38 2.93 1.47 3.21
N LYS A 39 3.58 2.42 3.89
CA LYS A 39 4.87 2.97 3.44
C LYS A 39 6.00 1.95 3.51
N LYS A 40 5.96 1.02 4.47
CA LYS A 40 6.98 -0.03 4.61
C LYS A 40 6.77 -1.21 3.67
N PHE A 41 5.53 -1.50 3.30
CA PHE A 41 5.26 -2.60 2.38
C PHE A 41 5.91 -2.40 1.02
N ILE A 42 5.84 -1.18 0.48
CA ILE A 42 6.49 -0.87 -0.80
C ILE A 42 8.01 -0.97 -0.68
N ILE A 43 8.59 -0.45 0.42
CA ILE A 43 10.04 -0.53 0.70
C ILE A 43 10.53 -1.98 0.78
N ASP A 44 9.82 -2.85 1.50
CA ASP A 44 10.30 -4.20 1.80
C ASP A 44 9.97 -5.21 0.67
N ALA A 45 8.99 -4.92 -0.18
CA ALA A 45 8.51 -5.86 -1.20
C ALA A 45 9.13 -5.66 -2.59
N PHE A 46 9.63 -4.46 -2.91
CA PHE A 46 10.09 -4.12 -4.25
C PHE A 46 11.36 -3.27 -4.22
N ASP A 47 12.33 -3.61 -5.07
CA ASP A 47 13.46 -2.73 -5.34
C ASP A 47 13.02 -1.50 -6.15
N ARG A 48 13.87 -0.46 -6.17
CA ARG A 48 13.59 0.80 -6.86
C ARG A 48 13.27 0.59 -8.34
N SER A 49 14.05 -0.25 -9.01
CA SER A 49 13.90 -0.52 -10.43
C SER A 49 12.53 -1.13 -10.76
N THR A 50 12.04 -2.00 -9.88
CA THR A 50 10.73 -2.63 -10.00
C THR A 50 9.62 -1.61 -9.83
N VAL A 51 9.73 -0.71 -8.84
CA VAL A 51 8.76 0.37 -8.64
C VAL A 51 8.70 1.30 -9.85
N GLU A 52 9.85 1.69 -10.42
CA GLU A 52 9.90 2.54 -11.62
C GLU A 52 9.23 1.89 -12.84
N VAL A 53 9.38 0.57 -13.01
CA VAL A 53 8.68 -0.18 -14.07
C VAL A 53 7.17 -0.22 -13.81
N MET A 54 6.74 -0.49 -12.57
CA MET A 54 5.33 -0.52 -12.21
C MET A 54 4.64 0.82 -12.48
N ILE A 55 5.28 1.94 -12.14
CA ILE A 55 4.79 3.30 -12.45
C ILE A 55 4.53 3.46 -13.94
N LYS A 56 5.49 3.08 -14.80
CA LYS A 56 5.33 3.17 -16.26
C LYS A 56 4.18 2.32 -16.76
N CYS A 57 4.02 1.10 -16.23
CA CYS A 57 2.93 0.21 -16.59
C CYS A 57 1.56 0.78 -16.20
N MET A 58 1.43 1.35 -14.99
CA MET A 58 0.18 1.96 -14.53
C MET A 58 -0.19 3.20 -15.36
N GLN A 59 0.78 4.06 -15.66
CA GLN A 59 0.58 5.22 -16.54
C GLN A 59 0.11 4.79 -17.94
N ALA A 60 0.72 3.75 -18.51
CA ALA A 60 0.30 3.21 -19.80
C ALA A 60 -1.12 2.63 -19.74
N GLY A 61 -1.47 1.91 -18.67
CA GLY A 61 -2.81 1.35 -18.47
C GLY A 61 -3.89 2.43 -18.36
N LEU A 62 -3.63 3.50 -17.60
CA LEU A 62 -4.53 4.65 -17.50
C LEU A 62 -4.68 5.36 -18.85
N ALA A 63 -3.59 5.57 -19.58
CA ALA A 63 -3.60 6.23 -20.88
C ALA A 63 -4.32 5.41 -21.97
N ALA A 64 -4.30 4.07 -21.86
CA ALA A 64 -5.02 3.19 -22.79
C ALA A 64 -6.55 3.32 -22.68
N GLY A 65 -7.07 3.84 -21.56
CA GLY A 65 -8.50 4.09 -21.36
C GLY A 65 -9.37 2.83 -21.33
N THR A 66 -8.76 1.65 -21.13
CA THR A 66 -9.46 0.36 -21.11
C THR A 66 -10.00 -0.01 -19.72
N LEU A 67 -9.63 0.74 -18.68
CA LEU A 67 -10.03 0.51 -17.30
C LEU A 67 -11.38 1.14 -17.00
N GLY A 68 -12.20 0.45 -16.20
CA GLY A 68 -13.42 1.03 -15.64
C GLY A 68 -13.12 2.16 -14.64
N PRO A 69 -14.13 2.95 -14.23
CA PRO A 69 -13.92 4.07 -13.29
C PRO A 69 -13.35 3.66 -11.93
N GLU A 70 -13.81 2.53 -11.36
CA GLU A 70 -13.30 2.01 -10.08
C GLU A 70 -11.86 1.53 -10.20
N GLU A 71 -11.54 0.81 -11.28
CA GLU A 71 -10.19 0.32 -11.56
C GLU A 71 -9.23 1.49 -11.81
N SER A 72 -9.65 2.49 -12.57
CA SER A 72 -8.87 3.69 -12.83
C SER A 72 -8.56 4.45 -11.55
N SER A 73 -9.54 4.58 -10.64
CA SER A 73 -9.35 5.21 -9.33
C SER A 73 -8.36 4.43 -8.46
N GLY A 74 -8.47 3.10 -8.43
CA GLY A 74 -7.53 2.26 -7.69
C GLY A 74 -6.11 2.32 -8.24
N VAL A 75 -5.95 2.26 -9.56
CA VAL A 75 -4.63 2.39 -10.23
C VAL A 75 -4.03 3.78 -10.00
N GLN A 76 -4.85 4.84 -10.03
CA GLN A 76 -4.41 6.20 -9.75
C GLN A 76 -3.89 6.35 -8.31
N SER A 77 -4.63 5.83 -7.32
CA SER A 77 -4.18 5.85 -5.92
C SER A 77 -2.86 5.10 -5.72
N LEU A 78 -2.71 3.93 -6.36
CA LEU A 78 -1.48 3.14 -6.25
C LEU A 78 -0.30 3.82 -6.95
N LEU A 79 -0.55 4.48 -8.08
CA LEU A 79 0.45 5.29 -8.78
C LEU A 79 0.99 6.42 -7.90
N GLU A 80 0.10 7.13 -7.20
CA GLU A 80 0.45 8.19 -6.25
C GLU A 80 1.30 7.65 -5.09
N ASP A 81 0.94 6.49 -4.53
CA ASP A 81 1.70 5.84 -3.45
C ASP A 81 3.13 5.48 -3.90
N TYR A 82 3.30 4.93 -5.11
CA TYR A 82 4.63 4.59 -5.65
C TYR A 82 5.45 5.83 -6.00
N GLN A 83 4.82 6.93 -6.42
CA GLN A 83 5.50 8.19 -6.69
C GLN A 83 5.97 8.86 -5.37
N ASP A 84 5.12 8.92 -4.34
CA ASP A 84 5.49 9.39 -3.00
C ASP A 84 6.68 8.57 -2.47
N TRP A 85 6.65 7.25 -2.68
CA TRP A 85 7.76 6.39 -2.30
C TRP A 85 9.07 6.74 -3.02
N LEU A 86 9.06 6.91 -4.35
CA LEU A 86 10.28 7.23 -5.12
C LEU A 86 10.91 8.57 -4.73
N GLU A 87 10.09 9.55 -4.35
CA GLU A 87 10.54 10.87 -3.91
C GLU A 87 11.27 10.80 -2.55
N HIS A 88 10.87 9.86 -1.68
CA HIS A 88 11.42 9.70 -0.34
C HIS A 88 12.42 8.55 -0.22
N ALA A 89 12.53 7.69 -1.23
CA ALA A 89 13.51 6.60 -1.29
C ALA A 89 14.91 7.17 -1.57
N ASP A 90 15.78 7.11 -0.55
CA ASP A 90 17.17 7.57 -0.63
C ASP A 90 17.90 6.87 -1.80
N PRO A 91 18.40 7.61 -2.81
CA PRO A 91 19.03 7.02 -3.99
C PRO A 91 20.30 6.19 -3.69
N GLN A 92 20.83 6.23 -2.47
CA GLN A 92 22.05 5.52 -2.06
C GLN A 92 21.83 4.26 -1.20
N SER A 93 20.58 3.81 -1.04
CA SER A 93 20.28 2.63 -0.21
C SER A 93 20.37 1.28 -0.95
N GLU A 94 20.96 1.23 -2.14
CA GLU A 94 21.26 -0.01 -2.87
C GLU A 94 22.70 -0.51 -2.64
#